data_AF-A0A1V9RFT1-F1
#
_entry.id   AF-A0A1V9RFT1-F1
#
_cell.length_a   1.000
_cell.length_b   1.000
_cell.length_c   1.000
_cell.angle_alpha   90.00
_cell.angle_beta   90.00
_cell.angle_gamma   90.00
#
_symmetry.space_group_name_H-M   'P 1'
#
loop_
_entity.id
_entity.type
_entity.pdbx_description
1 polymer ?
#
loop_
_entity_poly.entity_id
_entity_poly.type
_entity_poly.pdbx_seq_one_letter_code
_entity_poly.pdbx_strand_id
1 'polypeptide(L)'
;MKNLVNVALAYQAKGMSVLPLLNKKPLIKFADRPALTADEIKKLWKKYPTASIALKTDKFFVVDIDRHENGADGFNSFDQLPKEWFPETLSQTTKHGGKQLFYLKRDEMTLHQMIGWQPGIDIKEHPNNYVVVAPSDGYSWENKNPIVKAPLDLIRTINQSRATKGHTNRVSEDLNLTRERNSTTDVLETIASGLGDQGQRNKALAALCGALFFRSVKPRLAYKLVNIANENSNDPLPQKELDRTFESILNREMQNGGG
;
A
#
# COMPACT_ATOMS: atom_id res chain seq x y z
N MET A 1 35.44 -10.60 -3.85
CA MET A 1 34.17 -10.07 -3.30
C MET A 1 34.22 -8.55 -3.31
N LYS A 2 33.13 -7.88 -3.72
CA LYS A 2 33.10 -6.42 -3.93
C LYS A 2 32.64 -5.71 -2.65
N ASN A 3 33.42 -4.75 -2.18
CA ASN A 3 32.97 -3.86 -1.10
C ASN A 3 31.98 -2.83 -1.69
N LEU A 4 30.78 -2.78 -1.13
CA LEU A 4 29.67 -1.98 -1.65
C LEU A 4 29.44 -0.66 -0.90
N VAL A 5 30.34 -0.26 0.01
CA VAL A 5 30.16 0.93 0.87
C VAL A 5 29.89 2.22 0.09
N ASN A 6 30.62 2.47 -1.00
CA ASN A 6 30.43 3.69 -1.80
C ASN A 6 29.08 3.71 -2.50
N VAL A 7 28.55 2.54 -2.85
CA VAL A 7 27.21 2.42 -3.47
C VAL A 7 26.12 2.61 -2.41
N ALA A 8 26.31 2.03 -1.21
CA ALA A 8 25.43 2.26 -0.07
C ALA A 8 25.34 3.76 0.26
N LEU A 9 26.48 4.45 0.30
CA LEU A 9 26.52 5.91 0.50
C LEU A 9 25.83 6.67 -0.63
N ALA A 10 25.97 6.24 -1.89
CA ALA A 10 25.28 6.86 -3.02
C ALA A 10 23.76 6.73 -2.92
N TYR A 11 23.23 5.59 -2.46
CA TYR A 11 21.79 5.45 -2.20
C TYR A 11 21.32 6.35 -1.06
N GLN A 12 22.08 6.39 0.04
CA GLN A 12 21.76 7.25 1.18
C GLN A 12 21.78 8.74 0.82
N ALA A 13 22.74 9.17 -0.01
CA ALA A 13 22.79 10.54 -0.52
C ALA A 13 21.59 10.90 -1.42
N LYS A 14 20.96 9.91 -2.06
CA LYS A 14 19.69 10.07 -2.80
C LYS A 14 18.45 10.01 -1.88
N GLY A 15 18.64 10.02 -0.57
CA GLY A 15 17.56 9.97 0.41
C GLY A 15 17.01 8.57 0.67
N MET A 16 17.64 7.50 0.18
CA MET A 16 17.17 6.14 0.41
C MET A 16 17.62 5.59 1.76
N SER A 17 16.75 4.81 2.40
CA SER A 17 17.02 4.22 3.71
C SER A 17 17.74 2.88 3.57
N VAL A 18 19.07 2.88 3.69
CA VAL A 18 19.94 1.73 3.40
C VAL A 18 20.05 0.76 4.58
N LEU A 19 20.13 -0.54 4.30
CA LEU A 19 20.37 -1.62 5.27
C LEU A 19 21.44 -2.61 4.77
N PRO A 20 22.37 -3.06 5.64
CA PRO A 20 23.28 -4.15 5.33
C PRO A 20 22.62 -5.52 5.54
N LEU A 21 22.77 -6.42 4.58
CA LEU A 21 22.23 -7.78 4.63
C LEU A 21 23.33 -8.85 4.55
N LEU A 22 23.08 -9.98 5.22
CA LEU A 22 23.75 -11.26 5.00
C LEU A 22 22.69 -12.33 4.75
N ASN A 23 22.79 -13.05 3.63
CA ASN A 23 21.82 -14.10 3.24
C ASN A 23 20.35 -13.61 3.33
N LYS A 24 20.08 -12.43 2.75
CA LYS A 24 18.77 -11.72 2.78
C LYS A 24 18.24 -11.31 4.16
N LYS A 25 19.05 -11.45 5.23
CA LYS A 25 18.69 -11.04 6.59
C LYS A 25 19.45 -9.78 7.03
N PRO A 26 18.80 -8.81 7.72
CA PRO A 26 19.45 -7.61 8.22
C PRO A 26 20.49 -7.95 9.27
N LEU A 27 21.67 -7.34 9.11
CA LEU A 27 22.76 -7.43 10.09
C LEU A 27 22.53 -6.51 11.30
N ILE A 28 21.46 -5.72 11.27
CA ILE A 28 21.05 -4.78 12.33
C ILE A 28 19.55 -4.85 12.56
N LYS A 29 19.12 -4.50 13.78
CA LYS A 29 17.71 -4.16 14.03
C LYS A 29 17.42 -2.79 13.40
N PHE A 30 16.35 -2.70 12.61
CA PHE A 30 16.01 -1.51 11.83
C PHE A 30 14.52 -1.10 11.89
N ALA A 31 13.66 -2.00 12.40
CA ALA A 31 12.25 -1.70 12.56
C ALA A 31 12.06 -0.50 13.48
N ASP A 32 11.21 0.44 13.08
CA ASP A 32 10.87 1.67 13.80
C ASP A 32 12.08 2.54 14.17
N ARG A 33 13.17 2.39 13.43
CA ARG A 33 14.40 3.17 13.58
C ARG A 33 14.58 4.14 12.41
N PRO A 34 15.24 5.28 12.66
CA PRO A 34 15.60 6.22 11.60
C PRO A 34 16.52 5.59 10.56
N ALA A 35 16.61 6.21 9.39
CA ALA A 35 17.56 5.82 8.36
C ALA A 35 19.00 5.98 8.85
N LEU A 36 19.89 5.10 8.39
CA LEU A 36 21.30 5.16 8.74
C LEU A 36 21.96 6.44 8.20
N THR A 37 22.81 7.03 9.02
CA THR A 37 23.74 8.11 8.62
C THR A 37 24.90 7.57 7.78
N ALA A 38 25.57 8.45 7.04
CA ALA A 38 26.76 8.10 6.26
C ALA A 38 27.87 7.44 7.12
N ASP A 39 28.06 7.92 8.35
CA ASP A 39 29.08 7.36 9.26
C ASP A 39 28.69 6.00 9.81
N GLU A 40 27.40 5.77 10.10
CA GLU A 40 26.91 4.44 10.46
C GLU A 40 27.08 3.45 9.30
N ILE A 41 26.76 3.85 8.06
CA ILE A 41 26.98 3.02 6.87
C ILE A 41 28.47 2.65 6.73
N LYS A 42 29.38 3.62 6.84
CA LYS A 42 30.84 3.36 6.79
C LYS A 42 31.27 2.37 7.87
N LYS A 43 30.81 2.56 9.13
CA LYS A 43 31.12 1.65 10.24
C LYS A 43 30.59 0.24 9.99
N LEU A 44 29.37 0.12 9.48
CA LEU A 44 28.73 -1.16 9.20
C LEU A 44 29.43 -1.92 8.07
N TRP A 45 29.77 -1.27 6.95
CA TRP A 45 30.52 -1.93 5.88
C TRP A 45 32.00 -2.13 6.20
N LYS A 46 32.58 -1.39 7.15
CA LYS A 46 33.90 -1.75 7.70
C LYS A 46 33.82 -3.07 8.49
N LYS A 47 32.75 -3.28 9.25
CA LYS A 47 32.50 -4.51 10.03
C LYS A 47 32.05 -5.69 9.15
N TYR A 48 31.28 -5.40 8.10
CA TYR A 48 30.71 -6.38 7.17
C TYR A 48 31.02 -5.99 5.71
N PRO A 49 32.26 -6.16 5.24
CA PRO A 49 32.70 -5.65 3.93
C PRO A 49 31.97 -6.22 2.72
N THR A 50 31.33 -7.37 2.89
CA THR A 50 30.65 -8.12 1.84
C THR A 50 29.13 -8.10 1.98
N ALA A 51 28.59 -7.28 2.89
CA ALA A 51 27.15 -7.17 3.07
C ALA A 51 26.47 -6.66 1.78
N SER A 52 25.39 -7.34 1.40
CA SER A 52 24.49 -6.88 0.35
C SER A 52 23.76 -5.61 0.80
N ILE A 53 23.31 -4.81 -0.16
CA ILE A 53 22.55 -3.58 0.07
C ILE A 53 21.05 -3.91 -0.05
N ALA A 54 20.28 -3.50 0.95
CA ALA A 54 18.84 -3.35 0.82
C ALA A 54 18.41 -1.91 1.08
N LEU A 55 17.24 -1.56 0.53
CA LEU A 55 16.57 -0.29 0.77
C LEU A 55 15.23 -0.56 1.47
N LYS A 56 14.92 0.18 2.53
CA LYS A 56 13.60 0.14 3.15
C LYS A 56 12.55 0.65 2.17
N THR A 57 11.37 0.04 2.18
CA THR A 57 10.20 0.44 1.38
C THR A 57 9.37 1.50 2.11
N ASP A 58 10.05 2.50 2.69
CA ASP A 58 9.43 3.58 3.45
C ASP A 58 8.92 4.70 2.52
N LYS A 59 9.72 5.08 1.51
CA LYS A 59 9.41 6.14 0.53
C LYS A 59 8.84 5.65 -0.80
N PHE A 60 9.07 4.39 -1.11
CA PHE A 60 8.63 3.73 -2.34
C PHE A 60 8.05 2.36 -1.99
N PHE A 61 7.33 1.76 -2.91
CA PHE A 61 6.96 0.35 -2.89
C PHE A 61 7.50 -0.35 -4.13
N VAL A 62 7.51 -1.68 -4.09
CA VAL A 62 7.97 -2.50 -5.20
C VAL A 62 6.87 -3.45 -5.65
N VAL A 63 6.65 -3.50 -6.96
CA VAL A 63 5.96 -4.60 -7.62
C VAL A 63 7.04 -5.65 -7.92
N ASP A 64 7.04 -6.75 -7.18
CA ASP A 64 8.01 -7.84 -7.30
C ASP A 64 7.38 -8.98 -8.10
N ILE A 65 7.89 -9.17 -9.31
CA ILE A 65 7.41 -10.12 -10.31
C ILE A 65 8.37 -11.30 -10.27
N ASP A 66 7.98 -12.35 -9.55
CA ASP A 66 8.81 -13.53 -9.37
C ASP A 66 8.57 -14.58 -10.46
N ARG A 67 9.64 -15.28 -10.81
CA ARG A 67 9.57 -16.46 -11.67
C ARG A 67 9.64 -17.71 -10.79
N HIS A 68 8.68 -18.62 -10.95
CA HIS A 68 8.67 -19.90 -10.27
C HIS A 68 8.64 -21.03 -11.30
N GLU A 69 9.66 -21.88 -11.32
CA GLU A 69 9.73 -23.04 -12.23
C GLU A 69 8.59 -24.06 -11.99
N ASN A 70 8.06 -24.12 -10.75
CA ASN A 70 7.00 -25.05 -10.34
C ASN A 70 5.75 -24.32 -9.78
N GLY A 71 5.58 -23.03 -10.09
CA GLY A 71 4.50 -22.19 -9.57
C GLY A 71 3.92 -21.27 -10.64
N ALA A 72 3.08 -20.32 -10.23
CA ALA A 72 2.58 -19.31 -11.17
C ALA A 72 3.72 -18.38 -11.62
N ASP A 73 3.91 -18.25 -12.92
CA ASP A 73 4.89 -17.32 -13.51
C ASP A 73 4.34 -15.89 -13.44
N GLY A 74 4.97 -15.06 -12.61
CA GLY A 74 4.57 -13.66 -12.42
C GLY A 74 4.59 -12.85 -13.71
N PHE A 75 5.41 -13.20 -14.70
CA PHE A 75 5.45 -12.50 -15.98
C PHE A 75 4.19 -12.75 -16.80
N ASN A 76 3.67 -13.98 -16.79
CA ASN A 76 2.40 -14.30 -17.46
C ASN A 76 1.23 -13.55 -16.83
N SER A 77 1.22 -13.43 -15.49
CA SER A 77 0.22 -12.62 -14.79
C SER A 77 0.39 -11.14 -15.11
N PHE A 78 1.63 -10.65 -15.18
CA PHE A 78 1.94 -9.25 -15.45
C PHE A 78 1.51 -8.82 -16.85
N ASP A 79 1.72 -9.69 -17.86
CA ASP A 79 1.34 -9.43 -19.25
C ASP A 79 -0.19 -9.34 -19.47
N GLN A 80 -0.98 -9.88 -18.54
CA GLN A 80 -2.44 -9.78 -18.55
C GLN A 80 -2.97 -8.49 -17.89
N LEU A 81 -2.10 -7.73 -17.22
CA LEU A 81 -2.51 -6.49 -16.56
C LEU A 81 -2.46 -5.30 -17.53
N PRO A 82 -3.30 -4.27 -17.32
CA PRO A 82 -3.25 -3.04 -18.10
C PRO A 82 -1.87 -2.38 -18.06
N LYS A 83 -1.29 -2.09 -19.23
CA LYS A 83 0.05 -1.51 -19.34
C LYS A 83 0.12 -0.10 -18.77
N GLU A 84 -1.00 0.62 -18.79
CA GLU A 84 -1.17 1.97 -18.27
C GLU A 84 -0.94 2.03 -16.75
N TRP A 85 -1.09 0.90 -16.05
CA TRP A 85 -0.79 0.80 -14.62
C TRP A 85 0.72 0.79 -14.32
N PHE A 86 1.56 0.50 -15.32
CA PHE A 86 2.99 0.33 -15.17
C PHE A 86 3.78 1.26 -16.09
N PRO A 87 3.72 2.60 -15.87
CA PRO A 87 4.57 3.52 -16.58
C PRO A 87 6.04 3.18 -16.33
N GLU A 88 6.89 3.48 -17.31
CA GLU A 88 8.32 3.22 -17.17
C GLU A 88 8.89 3.86 -15.89
N THR A 89 9.63 3.04 -15.15
CA THR A 89 10.23 3.43 -13.87
C THR A 89 11.54 2.67 -13.69
N LEU A 90 12.29 2.99 -12.64
CA LEU A 90 13.47 2.22 -12.26
C LEU A 90 13.09 0.75 -12.07
N SER A 91 13.80 -0.15 -12.75
CA SER A 91 13.60 -1.59 -12.63
C SER A 91 14.91 -2.36 -12.51
N GLN A 92 14.85 -3.52 -11.85
CA GLN A 92 15.97 -4.44 -11.74
C GLN A 92 15.54 -5.89 -11.94
N THR A 93 16.49 -6.71 -12.40
CA THR A 93 16.39 -8.18 -12.38
C THR A 93 16.85 -8.69 -11.02
N THR A 94 16.17 -9.73 -10.51
CA THR A 94 16.46 -10.36 -9.21
C THR A 94 17.27 -11.65 -9.37
N LYS A 95 17.77 -12.18 -8.24
CA LYS A 95 18.70 -13.33 -8.21
C LYS A 95 18.18 -14.60 -8.90
N HIS A 96 16.86 -14.78 -8.96
CA HIS A 96 16.23 -15.96 -9.56
C HIS A 96 15.54 -15.61 -10.89
N GLY A 97 15.95 -14.54 -11.56
CA GLY A 97 15.40 -14.13 -12.85
C GLY A 97 14.03 -13.45 -12.78
N GLY A 98 13.59 -13.04 -11.60
CA GLY A 98 12.42 -12.16 -11.43
C GLY A 98 12.74 -10.70 -11.77
N LYS A 99 11.73 -9.84 -11.69
CA LYS A 99 11.82 -8.41 -12.00
C LYS A 99 11.15 -7.57 -10.91
N GLN A 100 11.78 -6.46 -10.54
CA GLN A 100 11.24 -5.51 -9.57
C GLN A 100 11.05 -4.15 -10.23
N LEU A 101 9.83 -3.60 -10.11
CA LEU A 101 9.48 -2.25 -10.53
C LEU A 101 9.32 -1.37 -9.28
N PHE A 102 9.98 -0.21 -9.26
CA PHE A 102 10.00 0.68 -8.10
C PHE A 102 9.08 1.88 -8.36
N TYR A 103 8.18 2.18 -7.42
CA TYR A 103 7.31 3.36 -7.52
C TYR A 103 7.30 4.18 -6.24
N LEU A 104 7.37 5.50 -6.36
CA LEU A 104 7.19 6.41 -5.23
C LEU A 104 5.76 6.29 -4.68
N LYS A 105 5.66 6.33 -3.35
CA LYS A 105 4.37 6.41 -2.67
C LYS A 105 3.68 7.76 -2.94
N ARG A 106 2.36 7.77 -2.77
CA ARG A 106 1.51 8.95 -2.90
C ARG A 106 1.01 9.38 -1.53
N ASP A 107 0.96 10.69 -1.32
CA ASP A 107 0.38 11.25 -0.10
C ASP A 107 -1.15 11.18 -0.14
N GLU A 108 -1.72 11.13 -1.34
CA GLU A 108 -3.17 11.17 -1.57
C GLU A 108 -3.85 9.81 -1.35
N MET A 109 -3.11 8.70 -1.41
CA MET A 109 -3.68 7.36 -1.27
C MET A 109 -2.68 6.37 -0.67
N THR A 110 -3.09 5.74 0.42
CA THR A 110 -2.30 4.71 1.11
C THR A 110 -2.32 3.41 0.32
N LEU A 111 -1.16 2.77 0.25
CA LEU A 111 -0.97 1.40 -0.24
C LEU A 111 -0.52 0.54 0.94
N HIS A 112 -0.95 -0.70 0.99
CA HIS A 112 -0.49 -1.68 1.98
C HIS A 112 0.27 -2.82 1.32
N GLN A 113 1.17 -3.46 2.09
CA GLN A 113 1.77 -4.72 1.69
C GLN A 113 0.71 -5.72 1.20
N MET A 114 0.98 -6.35 0.06
CA MET A 114 0.13 -7.41 -0.47
C MET A 114 0.97 -8.51 -1.09
N ILE A 115 1.13 -9.61 -0.36
CA ILE A 115 1.81 -10.80 -0.86
C ILE A 115 0.82 -11.60 -1.70
N GLY A 116 1.25 -12.01 -2.91
CA GLY A 116 0.40 -12.66 -3.90
C GLY A 116 -0.74 -11.76 -4.35
N TRP A 117 -0.46 -10.50 -4.71
CA TRP A 117 -1.45 -9.60 -5.32
C TRP A 117 -2.02 -10.21 -6.60
N GLN A 118 -1.14 -10.72 -7.46
CA GLN A 118 -1.48 -11.63 -8.55
C GLN A 118 -0.65 -12.91 -8.43
N PRO A 119 -0.99 -14.00 -9.12
CA PRO A 119 -0.15 -15.19 -9.11
C PRO A 119 1.28 -14.86 -9.54
N GLY A 120 2.26 -15.06 -8.65
CA GLY A 120 3.68 -14.71 -8.90
C GLY A 120 4.02 -13.21 -8.80
N ILE A 121 3.10 -12.36 -8.34
CA ILE A 121 3.36 -10.91 -8.17
C ILE A 121 3.06 -10.48 -6.73
N ASP A 122 4.06 -9.93 -6.07
CA ASP A 122 3.98 -9.35 -4.73
C ASP A 122 4.03 -7.82 -4.78
N ILE A 123 3.35 -7.19 -3.82
CA ILE A 123 3.51 -5.77 -3.49
C ILE A 123 4.27 -5.67 -2.18
N LYS A 124 5.53 -5.22 -2.27
CA LYS A 124 6.39 -4.99 -1.11
C LYS A 124 6.34 -3.52 -0.71
N GLU A 125 5.56 -3.28 0.33
CA GLU A 125 5.29 -1.97 0.91
C GLU A 125 5.24 -2.17 2.42
N HIS A 126 6.07 -1.47 3.18
CA HIS A 126 5.89 -1.23 4.61
C HIS A 126 7.07 -0.35 5.09
N PRO A 127 6.89 0.55 6.08
CA PRO A 127 8.01 1.28 6.69
C PRO A 127 9.11 0.37 7.26
N ASN A 128 8.75 -0.85 7.66
CA ASN A 128 9.65 -1.87 8.21
C ASN A 128 9.90 -3.06 7.26
N ASN A 129 9.59 -2.92 5.96
CA ASN A 129 9.99 -3.88 4.94
C ASN A 129 11.13 -3.30 4.09
N TYR A 130 11.82 -4.15 3.34
CA TYR A 130 12.98 -3.80 2.54
C TYR A 130 13.12 -4.73 1.33
N VAL A 131 13.83 -4.25 0.31
CA VAL A 131 14.22 -5.04 -0.87
C VAL A 131 15.71 -5.00 -1.07
N VAL A 132 16.30 -6.12 -1.49
CA VAL A 132 17.71 -6.18 -1.91
C VAL A 132 17.82 -5.43 -3.25
N VAL A 133 18.84 -4.60 -3.42
CA VAL A 133 19.05 -3.84 -4.66
C VAL A 133 20.39 -4.11 -5.30
N ALA A 134 20.46 -3.85 -6.60
CA ALA A 134 21.71 -3.87 -7.34
C ALA A 134 22.73 -2.88 -6.72
N PRO A 135 24.05 -3.18 -6.77
CA PRO A 135 24.68 -4.34 -7.39
C PRO A 135 24.99 -5.45 -6.37
N SER A 136 24.07 -5.72 -5.43
CA SER A 136 24.16 -6.92 -4.58
C SER A 136 24.21 -8.19 -5.42
N ASP A 137 24.77 -9.27 -4.88
CA ASP A 137 24.89 -10.54 -5.60
C ASP A 137 23.54 -11.04 -6.15
N GLY A 138 23.49 -11.26 -7.48
CA GLY A 138 22.28 -11.65 -8.21
C GLY A 138 21.30 -10.52 -8.53
N TYR A 139 21.64 -9.25 -8.30
CA TYR A 139 20.75 -8.12 -8.61
C TYR A 139 21.40 -7.14 -9.59
N SER A 140 20.68 -6.77 -10.64
CA SER A 140 21.15 -5.85 -11.69
C SER A 140 20.06 -4.87 -12.13
N TRP A 141 20.37 -3.57 -12.13
CA TRP A 141 19.49 -2.56 -12.72
C TRP A 141 19.31 -2.81 -14.22
N GLU A 142 18.07 -2.87 -14.69
CA GLU A 142 17.73 -3.03 -16.12
C GLU A 142 17.82 -1.69 -16.85
N ASN A 143 17.60 -0.59 -16.13
CA ASN A 143 17.60 0.76 -16.66
C ASN A 143 18.17 1.75 -15.63
N LYS A 144 18.22 3.03 -15.99
CA LYS A 144 18.63 4.14 -15.10
C LYS A 144 17.52 5.19 -14.96
N ASN A 145 16.28 4.80 -15.21
CA ASN A 145 15.13 5.71 -15.15
C ASN A 145 14.91 6.20 -13.71
N PRO A 146 14.33 7.40 -13.51
CA PRO A 146 13.91 7.81 -12.19
C PRO A 146 12.80 6.89 -11.65
N ILE A 147 12.68 6.82 -10.33
CA ILE A 147 11.49 6.23 -9.70
C ILE A 147 10.34 7.22 -9.87
N VAL A 148 9.27 6.82 -10.54
CA VAL A 148 8.09 7.67 -10.76
C VAL A 148 7.01 7.42 -9.70
N LYS A 149 6.08 8.36 -9.51
CA LYS A 149 4.88 8.12 -8.70
C LYS A 149 4.02 7.04 -9.38
N ALA A 150 3.57 6.04 -8.64
CA ALA A 150 2.65 5.04 -9.17
C ALA A 150 1.38 5.68 -9.74
N PRO A 151 0.78 5.16 -10.82
CA PRO A 151 -0.56 5.58 -11.23
C PRO A 151 -1.58 5.35 -10.10
N LEU A 152 -2.60 6.21 -10.01
CA LEU A 152 -3.67 6.02 -9.02
C LEU A 152 -4.39 4.69 -9.26
N ASP A 153 -4.66 4.32 -10.51
CA ASP A 153 -5.38 3.09 -10.83
C ASP A 153 -4.64 1.82 -10.37
N LEU A 154 -3.30 1.78 -10.46
CA LEU A 154 -2.51 0.69 -9.90
C LEU A 154 -2.76 0.52 -8.39
N ILE A 155 -2.67 1.63 -7.64
CA ILE A 155 -2.87 1.61 -6.19
C ILE A 155 -4.32 1.21 -5.86
N ARG A 156 -5.33 1.72 -6.59
CA ARG A 156 -6.75 1.37 -6.41
C ARG A 156 -6.96 -0.13 -6.57
N THR A 157 -6.44 -0.73 -7.64
CA THR A 157 -6.61 -2.17 -7.89
C THR A 157 -5.92 -3.05 -6.86
N ILE A 158 -4.73 -2.65 -6.36
CA ILE A 158 -4.07 -3.38 -5.28
C ILE A 158 -4.95 -3.34 -4.01
N ASN A 159 -5.45 -2.17 -3.64
CA ASN A 159 -6.30 -2.01 -2.45
C ASN A 159 -7.62 -2.79 -2.58
N GLN A 160 -8.25 -2.79 -3.75
CA GLN A 160 -9.44 -3.62 -4.04
C GLN A 160 -9.17 -5.12 -3.84
N SER A 161 -8.04 -5.58 -4.38
CA SER A 161 -7.67 -7.00 -4.30
C SER A 161 -7.40 -7.43 -2.85
N ARG A 162 -6.99 -6.51 -1.97
CA ARG A 162 -6.83 -6.77 -0.54
C ARG A 162 -8.18 -6.95 0.16
N ALA A 163 -9.16 -6.10 -0.16
CA ALA A 163 -10.52 -6.22 0.40
C ALA A 163 -11.15 -7.59 0.04
N THR A 164 -10.92 -8.07 -1.18
CA THR A 164 -11.47 -9.35 -1.66
C THR A 164 -10.67 -10.57 -1.21
N LYS A 165 -9.33 -10.54 -1.19
CA LYS A 165 -8.51 -11.69 -0.76
C LYS A 165 -8.49 -11.92 0.76
N GLY A 166 -8.85 -10.92 1.56
CA GLY A 166 -8.96 -11.06 3.02
C GLY A 166 -10.10 -11.99 3.47
N HIS A 167 -11.05 -12.28 2.57
CA HIS A 167 -12.17 -13.16 2.84
C HIS A 167 -12.24 -14.18 1.70
N THR A 168 -11.87 -15.43 1.96
CA THR A 168 -12.46 -16.50 1.15
C THR A 168 -13.97 -16.32 1.29
N ASN A 169 -14.69 -15.99 0.21
CA ASN A 169 -16.13 -15.92 0.22
C ASN A 169 -16.65 -17.34 0.51
N ARG A 170 -16.74 -17.69 1.80
CA ARG A 170 -17.38 -18.92 2.29
C ARG A 170 -18.90 -18.86 2.11
N VAL A 171 -19.40 -17.72 1.65
CA VAL A 171 -20.81 -17.36 1.50
C VAL A 171 -20.97 -16.89 0.05
N SER A 172 -21.90 -17.49 -0.70
CA SER A 172 -22.20 -17.05 -2.06
C SER A 172 -22.91 -15.70 -2.06
N GLU A 173 -22.57 -14.84 -3.01
CA GLU A 173 -23.23 -13.54 -3.21
C GLU A 173 -24.74 -13.68 -3.51
N ASP A 174 -25.16 -14.85 -4.02
CA ASP A 174 -26.55 -15.13 -4.42
C ASP A 174 -27.49 -15.57 -3.28
N LEU A 175 -27.04 -15.52 -2.02
CA LEU A 175 -27.90 -15.86 -0.87
C LEU A 175 -28.84 -14.71 -0.52
N ASN A 176 -30.04 -14.75 -1.05
CA ASN A 176 -31.11 -13.83 -0.66
C ASN A 176 -31.60 -14.18 0.77
N LEU A 177 -31.44 -13.24 1.69
CA LEU A 177 -32.05 -13.32 3.02
C LEU A 177 -33.56 -13.10 2.91
N THR A 178 -34.34 -13.83 3.71
CA THR A 178 -35.82 -13.80 3.66
C THR A 178 -36.45 -12.56 4.32
N ARG A 179 -35.64 -11.74 5.02
CA ARG A 179 -36.11 -10.51 5.67
C ARG A 179 -36.08 -9.32 4.73
N GLU A 180 -37.08 -8.46 4.85
CA GLU A 180 -37.10 -7.18 4.13
C GLU A 180 -35.94 -6.29 4.54
N ARG A 181 -35.31 -5.68 3.53
CA ARG A 181 -34.22 -4.72 3.69
C ARG A 181 -34.74 -3.44 4.34
N ASN A 182 -33.92 -2.80 5.17
CA ASN A 182 -34.24 -1.50 5.74
C ASN A 182 -33.03 -0.57 5.68
N SER A 183 -33.23 0.70 6.07
CA SER A 183 -32.17 1.71 5.99
C SER A 183 -30.92 1.39 6.80
N THR A 184 -30.99 0.49 7.80
CA THR A 184 -29.81 0.04 8.58
C THR A 184 -28.99 -0.95 7.77
N THR A 185 -29.63 -1.77 6.93
CA THR A 185 -28.94 -2.62 5.95
C THR A 185 -28.03 -1.77 5.07
N ASP A 186 -28.56 -0.67 4.52
CA ASP A 186 -27.79 0.20 3.62
C ASP A 186 -26.61 0.88 4.33
N VAL A 187 -26.76 1.25 5.60
CA VAL A 187 -25.65 1.79 6.41
C VAL A 187 -24.54 0.76 6.59
N LEU A 188 -24.88 -0.48 6.95
CA LEU A 188 -23.90 -1.53 7.19
C LEU A 188 -23.17 -1.91 5.90
N GLU A 189 -23.90 -2.02 4.79
CA GLU A 189 -23.33 -2.31 3.49
C GLU A 189 -22.48 -1.15 2.97
N THR A 190 -22.88 0.11 3.18
CA THR A 190 -22.03 1.27 2.83
C THR A 190 -20.73 1.27 3.63
N ILE A 191 -20.75 0.87 4.90
CA ILE A 191 -19.52 0.75 5.69
C ILE A 191 -18.61 -0.35 5.13
N ALA A 192 -19.19 -1.48 4.71
CA ALA A 192 -18.44 -2.61 4.19
C ALA A 192 -17.91 -2.37 2.76
N SER A 193 -18.72 -1.79 1.89
CA SER A 193 -18.43 -1.60 0.45
C SER A 193 -17.87 -0.22 0.10
N GLY A 194 -17.91 0.71 1.06
CA GLY A 194 -17.42 2.07 0.91
C GLY A 194 -18.44 3.06 0.33
N LEU A 195 -17.96 4.28 0.07
CA LEU A 195 -18.76 5.47 -0.25
C LEU A 195 -19.16 5.58 -1.73
N GLY A 196 -19.00 4.50 -2.50
CA GLY A 196 -19.30 4.43 -3.93
C GLY A 196 -18.29 5.14 -4.83
N ASP A 197 -18.68 5.39 -6.08
CA ASP A 197 -17.80 5.87 -7.14
C ASP A 197 -17.48 7.38 -7.09
N GLN A 198 -16.42 7.74 -7.81
CA GLN A 198 -15.98 9.12 -8.05
C GLN A 198 -17.14 10.06 -8.40
N GLY A 199 -17.29 11.15 -7.63
CA GLY A 199 -18.33 12.18 -7.83
C GLY A 199 -19.54 12.11 -6.88
N GLN A 200 -19.83 10.96 -6.27
CA GLN A 200 -20.93 10.82 -5.29
C GLN A 200 -20.47 10.63 -3.84
N ARG A 201 -19.16 10.39 -3.62
CA ARG A 201 -18.59 10.06 -2.30
C ARG A 201 -18.90 11.07 -1.19
N ASN A 202 -18.80 12.38 -1.46
CA ASN A 202 -19.17 13.39 -0.44
C ASN A 202 -20.64 13.33 -0.05
N LYS A 203 -21.52 13.09 -1.04
CA LYS A 203 -22.95 12.92 -0.80
C LYS A 203 -23.22 11.65 -0.01
N ALA A 204 -22.56 10.55 -0.36
CA ALA A 204 -22.64 9.28 0.35
C ALA A 204 -22.10 9.39 1.79
N LEU A 205 -20.97 10.07 2.00
CA LEU A 205 -20.39 10.35 3.31
C LEU A 205 -21.36 11.16 4.18
N ALA A 206 -21.93 12.24 3.63
CA ALA A 206 -22.91 13.06 4.35
C ALA A 206 -24.17 12.26 4.71
N ALA A 207 -24.67 11.43 3.79
CA ALA A 207 -25.79 10.54 4.04
C ALA A 207 -25.47 9.49 5.12
N LEU A 208 -24.29 8.89 5.09
CA LEU A 208 -23.82 7.93 6.08
C LEU A 208 -23.68 8.59 7.47
N CYS A 209 -23.12 9.80 7.55
CA CYS A 209 -23.03 10.56 8.80
C CYS A 209 -24.43 10.80 9.39
N GLY A 210 -25.36 11.34 8.59
CA GLY A 210 -26.73 11.59 9.03
C GLY A 210 -27.44 10.30 9.48
N ALA A 211 -27.25 9.20 8.74
CA ALA A 211 -27.83 7.91 9.08
C ALA A 211 -27.27 7.34 10.40
N LEU A 212 -25.98 7.50 10.67
CA LEU A 212 -25.37 7.09 11.94
C LEU A 212 -25.88 7.91 13.12
N PHE A 213 -26.01 9.23 12.95
CA PHE A 213 -26.53 10.10 14.02
C PHE A 213 -28.02 9.91 14.29
N PHE A 214 -28.82 9.69 13.25
CA PHE A 214 -30.24 9.31 13.40
C PHE A 214 -30.43 8.04 14.25
N ARG A 215 -29.42 7.15 14.27
CA ARG A 215 -29.39 5.93 15.09
C ARG A 215 -28.71 6.12 16.46
N SER A 216 -28.46 7.37 16.85
CA SER A 216 -27.80 7.75 18.10
C SER A 216 -26.39 7.14 18.27
N VAL A 217 -25.69 6.87 17.16
CA VAL A 217 -24.29 6.42 17.24
C VAL A 217 -23.44 7.58 17.75
N LYS A 218 -22.70 7.35 18.85
CA LYS A 218 -21.84 8.36 19.47
C LYS A 218 -20.87 8.95 18.44
N PRO A 219 -20.61 10.28 18.43
CA PRO A 219 -19.77 10.93 17.41
C PRO A 219 -18.41 10.27 17.19
N ARG A 220 -17.74 9.88 18.27
CA ARG A 220 -16.46 9.17 18.19
C ARG A 220 -16.56 7.83 17.44
N LEU A 221 -17.64 7.08 17.63
CA LEU A 221 -17.85 5.80 16.95
C LEU A 221 -18.32 6.02 15.51
N ALA A 222 -19.17 7.01 15.27
CA ALA A 222 -19.57 7.40 13.92
C ALA A 222 -18.35 7.80 13.09
N TYR A 223 -17.43 8.59 13.65
CA TYR A 223 -16.18 8.97 13.01
C TYR A 223 -15.33 7.76 12.61
N LYS A 224 -15.23 6.75 13.49
CA LYS A 224 -14.53 5.51 13.15
C LYS A 224 -15.19 4.77 12.00
N LEU A 225 -16.52 4.66 12.01
CA LEU A 225 -17.26 3.94 10.97
C LEU A 225 -17.16 4.62 9.60
N VAL A 226 -17.17 5.96 9.55
CA VAL A 226 -17.00 6.67 8.28
C VAL A 226 -15.57 6.59 7.75
N ASN A 227 -14.55 6.52 8.62
CA ASN A 227 -13.17 6.25 8.18
C ASN A 227 -13.05 4.84 7.61
N ILE A 228 -13.65 3.84 8.25
CA ILE A 228 -13.71 2.46 7.70
C ILE A 228 -14.40 2.45 6.34
N ALA A 229 -15.55 3.12 6.19
CA ALA A 229 -16.23 3.22 4.90
C ALA A 229 -15.35 3.90 3.83
N ASN A 230 -14.66 4.98 4.20
CA ASN A 230 -13.77 5.68 3.29
C ASN A 230 -12.57 4.81 2.88
N GLU A 231 -11.95 4.09 3.82
CA GLU A 231 -10.87 3.14 3.57
C GLU A 231 -11.30 1.97 2.67
N ASN A 232 -12.55 1.53 2.81
CA ASN A 232 -13.14 0.49 1.96
C ASN A 232 -13.57 1.00 0.58
N SER A 233 -13.52 2.31 0.34
CA SER A 233 -13.87 2.89 -0.95
C SER A 233 -12.77 2.66 -1.99
N ASN A 234 -13.15 2.39 -3.24
CA ASN A 234 -12.22 2.25 -4.36
C ASN A 234 -11.30 3.47 -4.53
N ASP A 235 -11.85 4.64 -4.24
CA ASP A 235 -11.12 5.89 -4.15
C ASP A 235 -11.50 6.54 -2.82
N PRO A 236 -10.64 6.48 -1.79
CA PRO A 236 -10.90 7.17 -0.53
C PRO A 236 -10.85 8.69 -0.73
N LEU A 237 -11.74 9.42 -0.07
CA LEU A 237 -11.64 10.88 0.05
C LEU A 237 -10.35 11.23 0.84
N PRO A 238 -9.65 12.32 0.47
CA PRO A 238 -8.57 12.85 1.30
C PRO A 238 -9.04 13.10 2.73
N GLN A 239 -8.20 12.80 3.73
CA GLN A 239 -8.58 12.90 5.14
C GLN A 239 -9.21 14.26 5.50
N LYS A 240 -8.59 15.36 5.05
CA LYS A 240 -9.10 16.72 5.29
C LYS A 240 -10.53 16.95 4.76
N GLU A 241 -10.88 16.31 3.65
CA GLU A 241 -12.20 16.43 3.04
C GLU A 241 -13.25 15.60 3.81
N LEU A 242 -12.85 14.41 4.26
CA LEU A 242 -13.67 13.59 5.17
C LEU A 242 -13.94 14.34 6.47
N ASP A 243 -12.90 14.86 7.12
CA ASP A 243 -12.98 15.57 8.39
C ASP A 243 -13.95 16.76 8.29
N ARG A 244 -13.77 17.60 7.27
CA ARG A 244 -14.64 18.76 7.01
C ARG A 244 -16.10 18.37 6.83
N THR A 245 -16.37 17.29 6.08
CA THR A 245 -17.74 16.83 5.84
C THR A 245 -18.37 16.27 7.11
N PHE A 246 -17.62 15.48 7.87
CA PHE A 246 -18.07 14.91 9.14
C PHE A 246 -18.41 15.99 10.16
N GLU A 247 -17.51 16.97 10.36
CA GLU A 247 -17.71 18.10 11.28
C GLU A 247 -18.93 18.94 10.91
N SER A 248 -19.14 19.21 9.61
CA SER A 248 -20.30 19.95 9.12
C SER A 248 -21.62 19.28 9.49
N ILE A 249 -21.73 17.96 9.28
CA ILE A 249 -22.94 17.21 9.61
C ILE A 249 -23.14 17.08 11.13
N LEU A 250 -22.06 16.83 11.89
CA LEU A 250 -22.13 16.76 13.35
C LEU A 250 -22.63 18.07 13.97
N ASN A 251 -22.10 19.21 13.52
CA ASN A 251 -22.53 20.52 14.02
C ASN A 251 -24.00 20.79 13.73
N ARG A 252 -24.48 20.41 12.53
CA ARG A 252 -25.91 20.55 12.17
C ARG A 252 -26.80 19.66 13.05
N GLU A 253 -26.37 18.44 13.35
CA GLU A 253 -27.13 17.53 14.21
C GLU A 253 -27.22 18.04 15.65
N MET A 254 -26.11 18.55 16.20
CA MET A 254 -26.08 19.13 17.54
C MET A 254 -27.00 20.35 17.69
N GLN A 255 -27.19 21.12 16.62
CA GLN A 255 -28.12 22.26 16.60
C GLN A 255 -29.59 21.81 16.55
N ASN A 256 -29.88 20.70 15.85
CA ASN A 256 -31.24 20.19 15.69
C ASN A 256 -31.71 19.30 16.87
N GLY A 257 -30.78 18.64 17.58
CA GLY A 257 -31.08 17.74 18.70
C GLY A 257 -31.19 18.42 20.08
N GLY A 258 -31.16 19.76 20.13
CA GLY A 258 -31.28 20.57 21.35
C GLY A 258 -32.70 21.07 21.66
N GLY A 259 -33.74 20.51 21.02
CA GLY A 259 -35.15 20.85 21.21
C GLY A 259 -35.95 19.75 21.90
#